data_AF-A0A157SJW0-F1
#
_entry.id   AF-A0A157SJW0-F1
#
_cell.length_a   1.000
_cell.length_b   1.000
_cell.length_c   1.000
_cell.angle_alpha   90.00
_cell.angle_beta   90.00
_cell.angle_gamma   90.00
#
_symmetry.space_group_name_H-M   'P 1'
#
loop_
_entity.id
_entity.type
_entity.pdbx_description
1 polymer ?
#
loop_
_entity_poly.entity_id
_entity_poly.type
_entity_poly.pdbx_seq_one_letter_code
_entity_poly.pdbx_strand_id
1 'polypeptide(L)'
;MLKPTMSQLAHAHGTARLRGTLADAMQSPTLARCLEITALALAQPRSGHYRPPPAAPPAPARSAAHPDQLKPPSRDIKRASAGDEDE
;
A
#
# COMPACT_ATOMS: atom_id res chain seq x y z
N MET A 1 -0.58 21.58 17.70
CA MET A 1 -1.24 20.31 17.32
C MET A 1 -2.65 20.65 16.86
N LEU A 2 -3.02 20.31 15.62
CA LEU A 2 -4.40 20.48 15.15
C LEU A 2 -5.29 19.51 15.92
N LYS A 3 -6.23 20.03 16.71
CA LYS A 3 -7.22 19.17 17.38
C LYS A 3 -8.28 18.79 16.35
N PRO A 4 -8.59 17.49 16.18
CA PRO A 4 -9.62 17.07 15.24
C PRO A 4 -10.99 17.57 15.70
N THR A 5 -11.84 17.93 14.74
CA THR A 5 -13.22 18.35 15.03
C THR A 5 -14.08 17.14 15.43
N MET A 6 -15.21 17.38 16.09
CA MET A 6 -16.15 16.29 16.46
C MET A 6 -16.64 15.51 15.25
N SER A 7 -16.82 16.16 14.10
CA SER A 7 -17.18 15.51 12.84
C SER A 7 -16.07 14.59 12.33
N GLN A 8 -14.80 14.97 12.47
CA GLN A 8 -13.65 14.14 12.10
C GLN A 8 -13.51 12.93 13.02
N LEU A 9 -13.76 13.08 14.32
CA LEU A 9 -13.77 11.97 15.27
C LEU A 9 -14.92 10.98 14.99
N ALA A 10 -16.11 11.48 14.64
CA ALA A 10 -17.23 10.64 14.24
C ALA A 10 -16.93 9.85 12.96
N HIS A 11 -16.31 10.50 11.97
CA HIS A 11 -15.85 9.84 10.75
C HIS A 11 -14.79 8.76 11.07
N ALA A 12 -13.80 9.09 11.91
CA ALA A 12 -12.76 8.15 12.35
C ALA A 12 -13.36 6.92 13.06
N HIS A 13 -14.33 7.12 13.95
CA HIS A 13 -15.04 6.04 14.63
C HIS A 13 -15.77 5.11 13.65
N GLY A 14 -16.44 5.69 12.65
CA GLY A 14 -17.10 4.93 11.59
C GLY A 14 -16.11 4.11 10.74
N THR A 15 -14.98 4.71 10.36
CA THR A 15 -13.93 4.00 9.60
C THR A 15 -13.25 2.89 10.39
N ALA A 16 -13.07 3.08 11.70
CA ALA A 16 -12.47 2.08 12.58
C ALA A 16 -13.43 0.93 12.94
N ARG A 17 -14.73 1.04 12.59
CA ARG A 17 -15.78 0.04 12.87
C ARG A 17 -15.81 -0.40 14.34
N LEU A 18 -15.56 0.56 15.24
CA LEU A 18 -15.61 0.31 16.68
C LEU A 18 -17.04 -0.04 17.11
N ARG A 19 -17.16 -0.95 18.09
CA ARG A 19 -18.45 -1.30 18.69
C ARG A 19 -18.85 -0.22 19.69
N GLY A 20 -20.14 0.10 19.75
CA GLY A 20 -20.69 1.09 20.68
C GLY A 20 -20.83 2.48 20.06
N THR A 21 -21.07 3.48 20.91
CA THR A 21 -21.23 4.87 20.47
C THR A 21 -19.91 5.62 20.55
N LEU A 22 -19.81 6.72 19.79
CA LEU A 22 -18.66 7.62 19.89
C LEU A 22 -18.48 8.15 21.33
N ALA A 23 -19.58 8.40 22.04
CA ALA A 23 -19.53 8.89 23.42
C ALA A 23 -18.86 7.87 24.36
N ASP A 24 -19.16 6.58 24.20
CA ASP A 24 -18.53 5.51 24.98
C ASP A 24 -17.04 5.40 24.66
N ALA A 25 -16.67 5.50 23.38
CA ALA A 25 -15.28 5.50 22.95
C ALA A 25 -14.50 6.70 23.51
N MET A 26 -15.15 7.86 23.66
CA MET A 26 -14.53 9.07 24.22
C MET A 26 -14.33 9.02 25.74
N GLN A 27 -15.03 8.15 26.48
CA GLN A 27 -14.80 7.95 27.92
C GLN A 27 -13.48 7.23 28.19
N SER A 28 -12.99 6.45 27.23
CA SER A 28 -11.70 5.77 27.34
C SER A 28 -10.58 6.67 26.80
N PRO A 29 -9.57 7.03 27.61
CA PRO A 29 -8.50 7.93 27.19
C PRO A 29 -7.64 7.31 26.07
N THR A 30 -7.52 5.99 26.02
CA THR A 30 -6.78 5.30 24.97
C THR A 30 -7.54 5.32 23.64
N LEU A 31 -8.84 5.02 23.67
CA LEU A 31 -9.68 5.04 22.46
C LEU A 31 -9.82 6.47 21.92
N ALA A 32 -10.00 7.47 22.79
CA ALA A 32 -10.01 8.87 22.40
C ALA A 32 -8.73 9.25 21.63
N ARG A 33 -7.56 8.87 22.15
CA ARG A 33 -6.28 9.13 21.48
C ARG A 33 -6.14 8.36 20.15
N CYS A 34 -6.60 7.11 20.08
CA CYS A 34 -6.63 6.35 18.83
C CYS A 34 -7.51 7.02 17.77
N LEU A 35 -8.68 7.53 18.17
CA LEU A 35 -9.59 8.26 17.28
C LEU A 35 -8.98 9.57 16.80
N GLU A 36 -8.27 10.30 17.66
CA GLU A 36 -7.56 11.52 17.27
C GLU A 36 -6.49 11.24 16.21
N ILE A 37 -5.67 10.21 16.42
CA ILE A 37 -4.64 9.80 15.45
C ILE A 37 -5.28 9.38 14.13
N THR A 38 -6.34 8.59 14.20
CA THR A 38 -7.07 8.11 13.01
C THR A 38 -7.70 9.27 12.25
N ALA A 39 -8.31 10.22 12.95
CA ALA A 39 -8.89 11.43 12.35
C ALA A 39 -7.82 12.26 11.62
N LEU A 40 -6.65 12.44 12.24
CA LEU A 40 -5.52 13.14 11.61
C LEU A 40 -5.00 12.39 10.38
N ALA A 41 -4.87 11.06 10.45
CA ALA A 41 -4.43 10.25 9.33
C ALA A 41 -5.40 10.28 8.14
N LEU A 42 -6.71 10.36 8.41
CA LEU A 42 -7.74 10.47 7.37
C LEU A 42 -7.84 11.88 6.78
N ALA A 43 -7.52 12.92 7.56
CA ALA A 43 -7.51 14.30 7.10
C ALA A 43 -6.31 14.62 6.20
N GLN A 44 -5.22 13.85 6.32
CA GLN A 44 -4.07 14.00 5.44
C GLN A 44 -4.37 13.42 4.05
N PRO A 45 -4.20 14.20 2.98
CA PRO A 45 -4.24 13.66 1.62
C PRO A 45 -3.16 12.57 1.53
N ARG A 46 -3.51 11.39 0.99
CA ARG A 46 -2.53 10.31 0.77
C ARG A 46 -1.49 10.75 -0.25
N SER A 47 -0.45 11.43 0.22
CA SER A 47 0.74 11.74 -0.54
C SER A 47 1.50 10.44 -0.77
N GLY A 48 1.28 9.77 -1.91
CA GLY A 48 2.12 8.62 -2.25
C GLY A 48 1.50 7.49 -3.05
N HIS A 49 0.29 7.62 -3.59
CA HIS A 49 -0.13 6.69 -4.64
C HIS A 49 0.47 7.13 -5.98
N TYR A 50 1.80 7.10 -6.09
CA TYR A 50 2.42 6.87 -7.39
C TYR A 50 1.97 5.48 -7.82
N ARG A 51 0.84 5.42 -8.53
CA ARG A 51 0.42 4.22 -9.25
C ARG A 51 1.22 4.25 -10.53
N PRO A 52 2.28 3.42 -10.69
CA PRO A 52 2.94 3.33 -11.97
C PRO A 52 1.87 3.01 -13.02
N PRO A 53 1.93 3.66 -14.21
CA PRO A 53 0.98 3.38 -15.27
C PRO A 53 0.98 1.86 -15.53
N PRO A 54 -0.20 1.25 -15.77
CA PRO A 54 -0.27 -0.18 -16.06
C PRO A 54 0.70 -0.49 -17.19
N ALA A 55 1.59 -1.46 -16.98
CA ALA A 55 2.56 -1.87 -17.98
C ALA A 55 1.83 -2.16 -19.30
N ALA A 56 2.34 -1.61 -20.40
CA ALA A 56 1.76 -1.82 -21.72
C ALA A 56 1.65 -3.34 -21.97
N PRO A 57 0.53 -3.82 -22.55
CA PRO A 57 0.38 -5.23 -22.85
C PRO A 57 1.55 -5.69 -23.75
N PRO A 58 2.09 -6.90 -23.54
CA PRO A 58 3.14 -7.41 -24.40
C PRO A 58 2.65 -7.39 -25.85
N ALA A 59 3.45 -6.81 -26.75
CA ALA A 59 3.15 -6.82 -28.17
C ALA A 59 2.95 -8.28 -28.62
N PRO A 60 1.94 -8.59 -29.46
CA PRO A 60 1.78 -9.92 -29.99
C PRO A 60 3.06 -10.28 -30.74
N ALA A 61 3.77 -11.30 -30.24
CA ALA A 61 4.89 -11.88 -30.96
C ALA A 61 4.37 -12.29 -32.33
N ARG A 62 4.82 -11.59 -33.38
CA ARG A 62 4.63 -12.08 -34.75
C ARG A 62 5.33 -13.43 -34.78
N SER A 63 4.54 -14.49 -34.82
CA SER A 63 5.00 -15.83 -35.15
C SER A 63 5.59 -15.77 -36.56
N ALA A 64 6.85 -15.36 -36.65
CA ALA A 64 7.67 -15.67 -37.80
C ALA A 64 7.89 -17.17 -37.72
N ALA A 65 7.06 -17.92 -38.45
CA ALA A 65 7.36 -19.29 -38.79
C ALA A 65 8.72 -19.30 -39.50
N HIS A 66 9.75 -19.77 -38.79
CA HIS A 66 10.98 -20.23 -39.42
C HIS A 66 11.24 -21.64 -38.90
N PRO A 67 11.32 -22.65 -39.77
CA PRO A 67 11.78 -23.96 -39.36
C PRO A 67 13.30 -23.89 -39.14
N ASP A 68 13.80 -24.82 -38.34
CA ASP A 68 15.22 -25.06 -38.06
C ASP A 68 15.94 -24.04 -37.17
N GLN A 69 16.15 -24.41 -35.91
CA GLN A 69 17.49 -24.80 -35.44
C GLN A 69 17.47 -25.16 -33.95
N LEU A 70 17.75 -26.43 -33.68
CA LEU A 70 18.13 -26.96 -32.38
C LEU A 70 19.39 -26.23 -31.86
N LYS A 71 19.26 -25.37 -30.86
CA LYS A 71 20.39 -24.94 -30.03
C LYS A 71 19.93 -24.82 -28.58
N PRO A 72 20.48 -25.60 -27.63
CA PRO A 72 20.17 -25.41 -26.23
C PRO A 72 20.78 -24.09 -25.73
N PRO A 73 20.07 -23.30 -24.91
CA PRO A 73 20.65 -22.09 -24.33
C PRO A 73 21.67 -22.46 -23.24
N SER A 74 22.92 -21.99 -23.40
CA SER A 74 23.91 -21.93 -22.32
C SER A 74 23.31 -21.16 -21.15
N ARG A 75 23.12 -21.85 -20.03
CA ARG A 75 22.64 -21.26 -18.78
C ARG A 75 23.83 -20.65 -18.05
N ASP A 76 24.29 -19.50 -18.51
CA ASP A 76 25.17 -18.65 -17.70
C ASP A 76 24.31 -17.93 -16.66
N ILE A 77 23.96 -18.67 -15.60
CA ILE A 77 23.25 -18.14 -14.45
C ILE A 77 24.22 -17.20 -13.73
N LYS A 78 24.06 -15.89 -13.91
CA LYS A 78 24.69 -14.90 -13.05
C LYS A 78 24.20 -15.14 -11.62
N ARG A 79 25.06 -15.71 -10.77
CA ARG A 79 24.86 -15.79 -9.31
C ARG A 79 24.78 -14.35 -8.81
N ALA A 80 23.58 -13.86 -8.51
CA ALA A 80 23.43 -12.64 -7.73
C ALA A 80 23.89 -12.97 -6.30
N SER A 81 25.06 -12.48 -5.89
CA SER A 81 25.44 -12.46 -4.48
C SER A 81 24.51 -11.49 -3.76
N ALA A 82 23.75 -11.98 -2.78
CA ALA A 82 23.12 -11.14 -1.78
C ALA A 82 24.24 -10.60 -0.89
N GLY A 83 24.62 -9.33 -1.11
CA GLY A 83 25.38 -8.57 -0.13
C GLY A 83 24.41 -8.10 0.94
N ASP A 84 24.38 -8.83 2.04
CA ASP A 84 23.83 -8.38 3.32
C ASP A 84 24.92 -7.49 3.94
N GLU A 85 24.69 -6.18 3.98
CA GLU A 85 25.52 -5.26 4.76
C GLU A 85 24.62 -4.68 5.85
N ASP A 86 24.73 -5.28 7.04
CA ASP A 86 24.16 -4.79 8.30
C ASP A 86 25.22 -3.87 8.94
N GLU A 87 24.97 -2.56 8.95
CA GLU A 87 25.53 -1.62 9.94
C GLU A 87 24.57 -0.44 10.18
#